data_AF-X0V1Y4-F1
#
_entry.id   AF-X0V1Y4-F1
#
_cell.length_a   1.000
_cell.length_b   1.000
_cell.length_c   1.000
_cell.angle_alpha   90.00
_cell.angle_beta   90.00
_cell.angle_gamma   90.00
#
_symmetry.space_group_name_H-M   'P 1'
#
loop_
_entity.id
_entity.type
_entity.pdbx_description
1 polymer ?
#
loop_
_entity_poly.entity_id
_entity_poly.type
_entity_poly.pdbx_seq_one_letter_code
_entity_poly.pdbx_strand_id
1 'polypeptide(L)' 'MIPERALQLMDKDGFIGAYREGLRAGLGCKEAFGAVNDEYEMFFGKTRYLDYKNFAKVRDYEYKKLRRQSRQFAKVFKP' A
#
# COMPACT_ATOMS: atom_id res chain seq x y z
N MET A 1 -24.14 -3.34 -2.44
CA MET A 1 -23.44 -2.17 -1.90
C MET A 1 -21.97 -2.56 -1.77
N ILE A 2 -21.04 -1.86 -2.41
CA ILE A 2 -19.61 -2.18 -2.28
C ILE A 2 -19.14 -1.55 -0.95
N PRO A 3 -18.55 -2.31 -0.02
CA PRO A 3 -18.07 -1.75 1.24
C PRO A 3 -16.94 -0.74 0.97
N GLU A 4 -16.89 0.35 1.75
CA GLU A 4 -15.87 1.40 1.60
C GLU A 4 -14.44 0.85 1.68
N ARG A 5 -14.26 -0.23 2.45
CA ARG A 5 -12.99 -0.96 2.55
C ARG A 5 -12.56 -1.58 1.22
N ALA A 6 -13.50 -2.14 0.45
CA ALA A 6 -13.19 -2.66 -0.88
C ALA A 6 -12.77 -1.53 -1.84
N LEU A 7 -13.39 -0.35 -1.77
CA LEU A 7 -12.97 0.82 -2.56
C LEU A 7 -11.56 1.29 -2.19
N GLN A 8 -11.21 1.30 -0.89
CA GLN A 8 -9.84 1.60 -0.45
C GLN A 8 -8.84 0.58 -0.99
N LEU A 9 -9.18 -0.70 -0.94
CA LEU A 9 -8.32 -1.78 -1.40
C LEU A 9 -8.15 -1.82 -2.94
N MET A 10 -9.11 -1.25 -3.70
CA MET A 10 -8.98 -1.03 -5.15
C MET A 10 -7.91 0.02 -5.48
N ASP A 11 -7.73 1.02 -4.63
CA ASP A 11 -6.68 2.00 -4.79
C ASP A 11 -5.32 1.46 -4.35
N LYS A 12 -4.26 1.85 -5.05
CA LYS A 12 -2.90 1.41 -4.76
C LYS A 12 -2.40 1.97 -3.43
N ASP A 13 -2.64 3.25 -3.18
CA ASP A 13 -2.28 3.92 -1.94
C ASP A 13 -3.14 3.42 -0.79
N GLY A 14 -4.42 3.11 -1.05
CA GLY A 14 -5.30 2.48 -0.07
C GLY A 14 -4.83 1.08 0.36
N PHE A 15 -4.40 0.24 -0.59
CA PHE A 15 -3.79 -1.06 -0.28
C PHE A 15 -2.49 -0.91 0.52
N ILE A 16 -1.61 0.03 0.15
CA ILE A 16 -0.38 0.32 0.91
C ILE A 16 -0.71 0.87 2.31
N GLY A 17 -1.80 1.63 2.43
CA GLY A 17 -2.35 2.13 3.69
C GLY A 17 -2.74 0.98 4.62
N ALA A 18 -3.59 0.08 4.15
CA ALA A 18 -4.02 -1.10 4.91
C ALA A 18 -2.82 -1.97 5.34
N TYR A 19 -1.83 -2.14 4.46
CA TYR A 19 -0.58 -2.83 4.80
C TYR A 19 0.16 -2.15 5.96
N ARG A 20 0.24 -0.81 5.96
CA ARG A 20 0.86 -0.05 7.05
C ARG A 20 0.06 -0.12 8.35
N GLU A 21 -1.26 -0.21 8.28
CA GLU A 21 -2.11 -0.45 9.46
C GLU A 21 -1.75 -1.78 10.12
N GLY A 22 -1.62 -2.85 9.32
CA GLY A 22 -1.17 -4.15 9.82
C GLY A 22 0.21 -4.08 10.49
N LEU A 23 1.16 -3.36 9.89
CA LEU A 23 2.47 -3.13 10.51
C LEU A 23 2.37 -2.35 11.83
N ARG A 24 1.51 -1.33 11.91
CA ARG A 24 1.28 -0.56 13.14
C ARG A 24 0.62 -1.39 14.24
N ALA A 25 -0.19 -2.37 13.85
CA ALA A 25 -0.77 -3.35 14.76
C ALA A 25 0.24 -4.41 15.24
N GLY A 26 1.49 -4.36 14.79
CA GLY A 26 2.56 -5.27 15.21
C GLY A 26 2.71 -6.52 14.34
N LEU A 27 2.00 -6.62 13.21
CA LEU A 27 2.17 -7.73 12.28
C LEU A 27 3.52 -7.66 11.56
N GLY A 28 4.13 -8.82 11.29
CA GLY A 28 5.30 -8.90 10.43
C GLY A 28 5.02 -8.45 9.01
N CYS A 29 6.05 -8.06 8.26
CA CYS A 29 5.88 -7.52 6.91
C CYS A 29 5.17 -8.47 5.94
N LYS A 30 5.40 -9.78 6.05
CA LYS A 30 4.73 -10.76 5.20
C LYS A 30 3.30 -11.05 5.67
N GLU A 31 3.08 -11.01 6.98
CA GLU A 31 1.77 -11.25 7.60
C GLU A 31 0.81 -10.10 7.31
N ALA A 32 1.26 -8.85 7.47
CA ALA A 32 0.49 -7.67 7.10
C ALA A 32 0.14 -7.66 5.59
N PHE A 33 1.08 -8.11 4.74
CA PHE A 33 0.80 -8.25 3.32
C PHE A 33 -0.22 -9.36 3.04
N GLY A 34 -0.05 -10.54 3.66
CA GLY A 34 -0.96 -11.67 3.54
C GLY A 34 -2.37 -11.26 3.93
N ALA A 35 -2.55 -10.69 5.14
CA ALA A 35 -3.84 -10.25 5.64
C ALA A 35 -4.57 -9.31 4.66
N VAL A 36 -3.87 -8.32 4.09
CA VAL A 36 -4.46 -7.35 3.16
C VAL A 36 -4.72 -7.96 1.78
N ASN A 37 -3.87 -8.87 1.32
CA ASN A 37 -4.06 -9.56 0.05
C ASN A 37 -5.19 -10.59 0.12
N ASP A 38 -5.33 -11.27 1.26
CA ASP A 38 -6.45 -12.17 1.58
C ASP A 38 -7.75 -11.36 1.65
N GLU A 39 -7.75 -10.21 2.34
CA GLU A 39 -8.89 -9.29 2.39
C GLU A 39 -9.28 -8.81 0.97
N TYR A 40 -8.30 -8.47 0.13
CA TYR A 40 -8.53 -8.10 -1.26
C TYR A 40 -9.11 -9.28 -2.06
N GLU A 41 -8.60 -10.49 -1.88
CA GLU A 41 -9.10 -11.69 -2.54
C GLU A 41 -10.54 -12.02 -2.14
N MET A 42 -10.90 -11.84 -0.87
CA MET A 42 -12.28 -11.99 -0.40
C MET A 42 -13.26 -11.04 -1.10
N PHE A 43 -12.83 -9.81 -1.40
CA PHE A 43 -13.69 -8.83 -2.08
C PHE A 43 -13.74 -8.98 -3.60
N PHE A 44 -12.63 -9.38 -4.23
CA PHE A 44 -12.48 -9.34 -5.70
C PHE A 44 -12.29 -10.70 -6.37
N GLY A 45 -12.21 -11.79 -5.58
CA GLY A 45 -12.00 -13.15 -6.07
C GLY A 45 -10.65 -13.38 -6.75
N LYS A 46 -9.68 -12.48 -6.53
CA LYS A 46 -8.32 -12.55 -7.08
C LYS A 46 -7.35 -11.81 -6.19
N THR A 47 -6.08 -12.17 -6.26
CA THR A 47 -5.00 -11.45 -5.57
C THR A 47 -4.66 -10.15 -6.31
N ARG A 48 -4.29 -9.10 -5.55
CA ARG A 48 -3.83 -7.83 -6.15
C ARG A 48 -2.39 -7.93 -6.60
N TYR A 49 -1.55 -8.55 -5.76
CA TYR A 49 -0.16 -8.83 -6.05
C TYR A 49 0.10 -10.32 -5.88
N LEU A 50 0.86 -10.90 -6.82
CA LEU A 50 1.22 -12.32 -6.82
C LEU A 50 2.00 -12.73 -5.56
N ASP A 51 2.90 -11.87 -5.10
CA ASP A 51 3.75 -12.15 -3.94
C ASP A 51 4.23 -10.87 -3.28
N TYR A 52 4.77 -11.03 -2.06
CA TYR A 52 5.33 -9.93 -1.29
C TYR A 52 6.51 -9.22 -1.98
N LYS A 53 7.31 -9.91 -2.80
CA LYS A 53 8.45 -9.28 -3.50
C LYS A 53 7.97 -8.30 -4.56
N ASN A 54 6.92 -8.66 -5.30
CA ASN A 54 6.28 -7.79 -6.29
C ASN A 54 5.62 -6.60 -5.61
N PHE A 55 4.91 -6.82 -4.50
CA PHE A 55 4.36 -5.74 -3.68
C PHE A 55 5.47 -4.81 -3.13
N ALA A 56 6.56 -5.36 -2.61
CA ALA A 56 7.66 -4.57 -2.04
C ALA A 56 8.30 -3.64 -3.08
N LYS A 57 8.50 -4.09 -4.32
CA LYS A 57 8.99 -3.23 -5.43
C LYS A 57 8.07 -2.05 -5.67
N VAL A 58 6.77 -2.32 -5.69
CA VAL A 58 5.72 -1.33 -5.92
C VAL A 58 5.66 -0.32 -4.78
N ARG A 59 5.68 -0.79 -3.54
CA ARG A 59 5.74 0.01 -2.32
C ARG A 59 6.99 0.90 -2.32
N ASP A 60 8.16 0.34 -2.60
CA ASP A 60 9.43 1.06 -2.59
C ASP A 60 9.51 2.11 -3.69
N TYR A 61 8.92 1.83 -4.86
CA TYR A 61 8.78 2.81 -5.93
C TYR A 61 7.93 4.01 -5.48
N GLU A 62 6.77 3.77 -4.85
CA GLU A 62 5.92 4.85 -4.34
C GLU A 62 6.61 5.66 -3.24
N TYR A 63 7.31 5.01 -2.31
CA TYR A 63 8.12 5.71 -1.30
C TYR A 63 9.19 6.61 -1.94
N LYS A 64 9.89 6.12 -2.98
CA LYS A 64 10.89 6.92 -3.70
C LYS A 64 10.26 8.07 -4.48
N LYS A 65 9.09 7.87 -5.08
CA LYS A 65 8.34 8.90 -5.81
C LYS A 65 7.90 10.02 -4.88
N LEU A 66 7.27 9.68 -3.75
CA LEU A 66 6.87 10.65 -2.73
C LEU A 66 8.07 11.42 -2.18
N ARG A 67 9.17 10.74 -1.86
CA ARG A 67 10.40 11.40 -1.38
C ARG A 67 10.99 12.37 -2.42
N ARG A 68 10.94 12.03 -3.71
CA ARG A 68 11.40 12.92 -4.79
C ARG A 68 10.50 14.15 -4.91
N GLN A 69 9.18 13.97 -4.88
CA GLN A 69 8.23 15.07 -4.89
C GLN A 69 8.43 15.99 -3.67
N SER A 70 8.57 15.46 -2.45
CA SER A 70 8.84 16.27 -1.26
C SER A 70 10.14 17.06 -1.35
N ARG A 71 11.21 16.46 -1.91
CA ARG A 71 12.48 17.17 -2.14
C ARG A 71 12.36 18.27 -3.18
N GLN A 72 11.52 18.08 -4.19
CA GLN A 72 11.28 19.06 -5.24
C GLN A 72 10.48 20.24 -4.69
N PHE A 73 9.46 19.99 -3.88
CA PHE A 73 8.75 21.02 -3.11
C PHE A 73 9.68 21.79 -2.17
N ALA A 74 10.54 21.11 -1.41
CA ALA A 74 11.51 21.76 -0.53
C ALA A 74 12.57 22.60 -1.28
N LYS A 75 12.83 22.32 -2.57
CA LYS A 75 13.70 23.15 -3.42
C LYS A 75 12.99 24.39 -3.97
N VAL A 76 11.68 24.31 -4.19
CA VAL A 76 10.86 25.43 -4.67
C VAL A 76 10.59 26.44 -3.56
N PHE A 77 10.56 26.00 -2.29
CA PHE A 77 10.41 26.85 -1.11
C PHE A 77 11.73 27.05 -0.34
N LYS A 78 12.80 27.46 -1.05
CA LYS A 78 13.91 28.14 -0.37
C LYS A 78 13.54 29.63 -0.22
N PRO A 79 13.76 30.25 0.96
CA PRO A 79 13.69 31.71 1.09
C PRO A 79 14.71 32.39 0.18
#